data_AF-A0A974Z7P2-F1
#
_entry.id   AF-A0A974Z7P2-F1
#
_cell.length_a   1.000
_cell.length_b   1.000
_cell.length_c   1.000
_cell.angle_alpha   90.00
_cell.angle_beta   90.00
_cell.angle_gamma   90.00
#
_symmetry.space_group_name_H-M   'P 1'
#
loop_
_entity.id
_entity.type
_entity.pdbx_description
1 polymer ?
#
loop_
_entity_poly.entity_id
_entity_poly.type
_entity_poly.pdbx_seq_one_letter_code
_entity_poly.pdbx_strand_id
1 'polypeptide(L)' 'MVKGVVGQEPNNPAKDAAAILDALDAENPPLHFLLGEDALDGLRNHHEAVRADAGAWEELSRSTTAS' A
#
# COMPACT_ATOMS: atom_id res chain seq x y z
N MET A 1 -22.92 13.41 14.74
CA MET A 1 -22.40 12.30 15.57
C MET A 1 -22.34 11.08 14.67
N VAL A 2 -21.15 10.74 14.15
CA VAL A 2 -20.97 9.52 13.35
C VAL A 2 -21.04 8.36 14.32
N LYS A 3 -22.04 7.49 14.13
CA LYS A 3 -22.25 6.30 14.95
C LYS A 3 -21.14 5.32 14.58
N GLY A 4 -20.13 5.20 15.46
CA GLY A 4 -19.00 4.31 15.25
C GLY A 4 -19.47 2.89 15.04
N VAL A 5 -19.06 2.28 13.94
CA VAL A 5 -19.30 0.86 13.64
C VAL A 5 -18.32 0.03 14.45
N VAL A 6 -18.47 0.06 15.78
CA VAL A 6 -17.64 -0.75 16.67
C VAL A 6 -18.07 -2.21 16.54
N GLY A 7 -17.22 -3.04 15.93
CA GLY A 7 -17.40 -4.49 15.87
C GLY A 7 -18.02 -5.06 14.59
N GLN A 8 -18.20 -4.26 13.53
CA GLN A 8 -18.53 -4.78 12.18
C GLN A 8 -17.53 -4.31 11.11
N GLU A 9 -16.34 -3.90 11.52
CA GLU A 9 -15.28 -3.71 10.54
C GLU A 9 -14.97 -5.07 9.89
N PRO A 10 -14.80 -5.12 8.56
CA PRO A 10 -14.60 -6.38 7.83
C PRO A 10 -13.32 -7.11 8.29
N ASN A 11 -12.37 -6.38 8.85
CA ASN A 11 -11.11 -6.91 9.35
C ASN A 11 -11.26 -7.40 10.80
N ASN A 12 -10.52 -8.46 11.14
CA ASN A 12 -10.51 -9.04 12.47
C ASN A 12 -9.32 -8.47 13.26
N PRO A 13 -9.55 -7.61 14.28
CA PRO A 13 -8.45 -6.93 14.98
C PRO A 13 -7.44 -7.88 15.63
N ALA A 14 -7.86 -9.07 16.04
CA ALA A 14 -6.95 -10.07 16.60
C ALA A 14 -6.01 -10.67 15.54
N LYS A 15 -6.49 -10.84 14.31
CA LYS A 15 -5.65 -11.29 13.18
C LYS A 15 -4.67 -10.19 12.76
N ASP A 16 -5.13 -8.93 12.75
CA ASP A 16 -4.28 -7.80 12.39
C ASP A 16 -3.13 -7.63 13.40
N ALA A 17 -3.43 -7.72 14.69
CA ALA A 17 -2.41 -7.68 15.74
C ALA A 17 -1.37 -8.81 15.61
N ALA A 18 -1.82 -10.03 15.33
CA ALA A 18 -0.91 -11.16 15.11
C ALA A 18 -0.01 -10.93 13.89
N ALA A 19 -0.58 -10.45 12.77
CA ALA A 19 0.18 -10.16 11.56
C ALA A 19 1.22 -9.05 11.75
N ILE A 20 0.94 -8.04 12.60
CA ILE A 20 1.92 -7.02 12.97
C ILE A 20 3.08 -7.64 13.74
N LEU A 21 2.81 -8.51 14.72
CA LEU A 21 3.87 -9.19 15.48
C LEU A 21 4.75 -10.05 14.56
N ASP A 22 4.14 -10.81 13.66
CA ASP A 22 4.85 -11.62 12.67
C ASP A 22 5.74 -10.75 11.76
N ALA A 23 5.27 -9.56 11.36
CA ALA A 23 6.04 -8.62 10.55
C ALA A 23 7.24 -8.02 11.31
N LEU A 24 7.10 -7.81 12.62
CA LEU A 24 8.17 -7.31 13.49
C LEU A 24 9.23 -8.38 13.77
N ASP A 25 8.84 -9.64 13.84
CA ASP A 25 9.73 -10.79 14.09
C ASP A 25 10.46 -11.28 12.81
N ALA A 26 10.13 -10.72 11.63
CA ALA A 26 10.77 -11.09 10.37
C ALA A 26 12.27 -10.71 10.36
N GLU A 27 13.10 -11.51 9.68
CA GLU A 27 14.55 -11.24 9.55
C GLU A 27 14.83 -9.86 8.93
N ASN A 28 13.97 -9.42 8.01
CA ASN A 28 13.99 -8.09 7.42
C ASN A 28 12.60 -7.45 7.53
N PRO A 29 12.29 -6.77 8.65
CA PRO A 29 10.98 -6.16 8.87
C PRO A 29 10.66 -5.12 7.78
N PRO A 30 9.40 -5.07 7.30
CA PRO A 30 9.02 -4.13 6.27
C PRO A 30 8.93 -2.69 6.82
N LEU A 31 9.30 -1.70 6.00
CA LEU A 31 9.07 -0.28 6.33
C LEU A 31 7.58 0.07 6.34
N HIS A 32 6.81 -0.53 5.43
CA HIS A 32 5.36 -0.39 5.33
C HIS A 32 4.71 -1.76 5.29
N PHE A 33 3.76 -2.00 6.20
CA PHE A 33 2.96 -3.22 6.24
C PHE A 33 1.49 -2.87 6.04
N LEU A 34 0.85 -3.48 5.04
CA LEU A 34 -0.54 -3.20 4.69
C LEU A 34 -1.46 -4.22 5.37
N LEU A 35 -2.48 -3.72 6.06
CA LEU A 35 -3.48 -4.53 6.75
C LEU A 35 -4.77 -4.57 5.94
N GLY A 36 -5.19 -5.78 5.56
CA GLY A 36 -6.40 -6.02 4.79
C GLY A 36 -6.22 -5.88 3.27
N GLU A 37 -7.18 -6.46 2.54
CA GLU A 37 -7.16 -6.55 1.07
C GLU A 37 -7.30 -5.17 0.42
N ASP A 38 -8.21 -4.32 0.94
CA ASP A 38 -8.45 -2.97 0.41
C ASP A 38 -7.18 -2.10 0.43
N ALA A 39 -6.37 -2.20 1.48
CA ALA A 39 -5.12 -1.46 1.60
C ALA A 39 -4.08 -1.94 0.57
N LEU A 40 -4.00 -3.25 0.35
CA LEU A 40 -3.10 -3.85 -0.63
C LEU A 40 -3.51 -3.48 -2.06
N ASP A 41 -4.79 -3.57 -2.39
CA ASP A 41 -5.31 -3.23 -3.72
C ASP A 41 -5.21 -1.73 -3.98
N GLY A 42 -5.48 -0.89 -2.97
CA GLY A 42 -5.28 0.55 -3.07
C GLY A 42 -3.85 0.94 -3.42
N LEU A 43 -2.85 0.35 -2.73
CA LEU A 43 -1.45 0.63 -3.04
C LEU A 43 -1.06 0.15 -4.45
N ARG A 44 -1.50 -1.05 -4.84
CA ARG A 44 -1.24 -1.60 -6.17
C ARG A 44 -1.81 -0.72 -7.27
N ASN A 45 -3.07 -0.32 -7.14
CA ASN A 45 -3.73 0.55 -8.11
C ASN A 45 -3.03 1.91 -8.21
N HIS A 46 -2.61 2.49 -7.09
CA HIS A 46 -1.85 3.74 -7.09
C HIS A 46 -0.51 3.60 -7.80
N HIS A 47 0.27 2.56 -7.48
CA HIS A 47 1.56 2.29 -8.13
C HIS A 47 1.41 2.06 -9.64
N GLU A 48 0.41 1.30 -10.07
CA GLU A 48 0.14 1.08 -11.49
C GLU A 48 -0.26 2.37 -12.20
N ALA A 49 -1.08 3.22 -11.59
CA ALA A 49 -1.43 4.52 -12.17
C ALA A 49 -0.18 5.40 -12.36
N VAL A 50 0.65 5.52 -11.32
CA VAL A 50 1.90 6.31 -11.39
C VAL A 50 2.86 5.73 -12.44
N ARG A 51 2.97 4.40 -12.50
CA ARG A 51 3.80 3.71 -13.49
C ARG A 51 3.31 3.95 -14.91
N ALA A 52 1.99 3.88 -15.14
CA ALA A 52 1.37 4.13 -16.44
C ALA A 52 1.63 5.57 -16.90
N ASP A 53 1.45 6.55 -16.00
CA ASP A 53 1.75 7.95 -16.28
C ASP A 53 3.24 8.14 -16.62
N ALA A 54 4.14 7.57 -15.82
CA ALA A 54 5.57 7.65 -16.09
C ALA A 54 5.96 7.05 -17.46
N GLY A 55 5.34 5.91 -17.84
CA GLY A 55 5.54 5.29 -19.14
C GLY A 55 5.00 6.14 -20.29
N ALA A 56 3.82 6.76 -20.13
CA ALA A 56 3.22 7.64 -21.13
C ALA A 56 4.09 8.87 -21.46
N TRP A 57 4.86 9.35 -20.48
CA TRP A 57 5.72 10.53 -20.60
C TRP A 57 7.22 10.20 -20.65
N GLU A 58 7.59 8.93 -20.88
CA GLU A 58 8.98 8.48 -20.77
C GLU A 58 9.91 9.19 -21.77
N GLU A 59 9.53 9.24 -23.06
CA GLU A 59 10.36 9.84 -24.11
C GLU A 59 10.62 11.33 -23.83
N LEU A 60 9.56 12.08 -23.50
CA LEU A 60 9.68 13.50 -23.15
C LEU A 60 10.56 13.68 -21.92
N SER A 61 10.39 12.86 -20.88
CA SER A 61 11.22 12.92 -19.67
C SER A 61 12.70 12.69 -20.00
N ARG A 62 13.01 11.69 -20.84
CA ARG A 62 14.39 11.37 -21.26
C ARG A 62 15.03 12.47 -22.10
N SER A 63 14.25 13.22 -22.88
CA SER A 63 14.74 14.34 -23.69
C SER A 63 15.36 15.48 -22.88
N THR A 64 15.12 15.53 -21.56
CA THR A 64 15.66 16.56 -20.66
C THR A 64 17.07 16.26 -20.14
N THR A 65 17.62 15.09 -20.45
CA THR A 65 18.98 14.73 -20.04
C THR A 65 20.00 15.55 -20.81
N ALA A 66 21.05 16.05 -20.13
CA ALA A 66 22.13 16.75 -20.80
C ALA A 66 22.95 15.76 -21.63
N SER A 67 23.16 16.09 -22.91
CA SER A 67 24.02 15.34 -23.84
C SER A 67 25.47 15.22 -23.35
#